data_AF-A0A395JJH5-F1
#
_entry.id   AF-A0A395JJH5-F1
#
_cell.length_a   1.000
_cell.length_b   1.000
_cell.length_c   1.000
_cell.angle_alpha   90.00
_cell.angle_beta   90.00
_cell.angle_gamma   90.00
#
_symmetry.space_group_name_H-M   'P 1'
#
loop_
_entity.id
_entity.type
_entity.pdbx_description
1 polymer ?
#
loop_
_entity_poly.entity_id
_entity_poly.type
_entity_poly.pdbx_seq_one_letter_code
_entity_poly.pdbx_strand_id
1 'polypeptide(L)'
;MEMIQTYLPTIQQNAMIYGLNFIKAIAIFIIGKFIVSLLAKAIGKGVARSGADPMLAKFVTNIAYALMLTFVTIAAISQLGVQTASLVAILGAAGLAIGLALQGSLANFAAGVMTIIFRPYSVGDVVEVAGQTGQVEEVDVFTTTLRLPDKTKIIIPNGQALDGPITNFTEAGDRRMNLAVGISYDANIQEAREVILKAIAKSDYVLESPAATVGVTELGDNSVNLTVRPWAKAADHPAASLELLERIKVALDEAKIGIPYPQRDVHIYNH
;
A
#
# COMPACT_ATOMS: atom_id res chain seq x y z
N MET A 1 79.75 -16.84 -11.99
CA MET A 1 79.33 -17.77 -10.93
C MET A 1 78.93 -17.04 -9.64
N GLU A 2 79.64 -15.99 -9.22
CA GLU A 2 79.30 -15.19 -8.02
C GLU A 2 77.94 -14.48 -8.10
N MET A 3 77.61 -13.85 -9.25
CA MET A 3 76.29 -13.23 -9.47
C MET A 3 75.13 -14.21 -9.23
N ILE A 4 75.26 -15.47 -9.66
CA ILE A 4 74.21 -16.48 -9.49
C ILE A 4 74.03 -16.85 -8.02
N GLN A 5 75.12 -16.92 -7.24
CA GLN A 5 75.05 -17.21 -5.80
C GLN A 5 74.49 -16.04 -4.98
N THR A 6 74.64 -14.79 -5.45
CA THR A 6 74.04 -13.61 -4.82
C THR A 6 72.51 -13.54 -5.02
N TYR A 7 71.99 -13.92 -6.19
CA TYR A 7 70.55 -13.87 -6.50
C TYR A 7 69.77 -15.13 -6.10
N LEU A 8 70.43 -16.28 -5.95
CA LEU A 8 69.84 -17.55 -5.50
C LEU A 8 69.00 -17.44 -4.20
N PRO A 9 69.50 -16.86 -3.10
CA PRO A 9 68.74 -16.76 -1.86
C PRO A 9 67.52 -15.83 -1.99
N THR A 10 67.62 -14.73 -2.76
CA THR A 10 66.50 -13.82 -3.02
C THR A 10 65.41 -14.49 -3.86
N ILE A 11 65.79 -15.28 -4.87
CA ILE A 11 64.85 -16.05 -5.69
C ILE A 11 64.16 -17.12 -4.85
N GLN A 12 64.89 -17.84 -3.98
CA GLN A 12 64.33 -18.84 -3.08
C GLN A 12 63.35 -18.22 -2.06
N GLN A 13 63.71 -17.07 -1.47
CA GLN A 13 62.86 -16.37 -0.52
C GLN A 13 61.56 -15.86 -1.16
N ASN A 14 61.66 -15.25 -2.34
CA ASN A 14 60.49 -14.79 -3.09
C ASN A 14 59.62 -15.97 -3.55
N ALA A 15 60.22 -17.05 -4.05
CA ALA A 15 59.50 -18.27 -4.43
C ALA A 15 58.73 -18.88 -3.25
N MET A 16 59.30 -18.86 -2.04
CA MET A 16 58.65 -19.38 -0.84
C MET A 16 57.46 -18.50 -0.42
N ILE A 17 57.58 -17.18 -0.50
CA ILE A 17 56.50 -16.24 -0.14
C ILE A 17 55.34 -16.33 -1.15
N TYR A 18 55.63 -16.25 -2.45
CA TYR A 18 54.60 -16.35 -3.48
C TYR A 18 53.96 -17.75 -3.53
N GLY A 19 54.73 -18.80 -3.35
CA GLY A 19 54.22 -20.18 -3.26
C GLY A 19 53.28 -20.38 -2.08
N LEU A 20 53.64 -19.85 -0.90
CA LEU A 20 52.77 -19.92 0.28
C LEU A 20 51.48 -19.10 0.10
N ASN A 21 51.57 -17.91 -0.49
CA ASN A 21 50.40 -17.08 -0.80
C ASN A 21 49.48 -17.75 -1.83
N PHE A 22 50.04 -18.44 -2.82
CA PHE A 22 49.28 -19.21 -3.78
C PHE A 22 48.54 -20.38 -3.13
N ILE A 23 49.20 -21.14 -2.24
CA ILE A 23 48.57 -22.21 -1.47
C ILE A 23 47.44 -21.66 -0.59
N LYS A 24 47.67 -20.53 0.10
CA LYS A 24 46.63 -19.87 0.91
C LYS A 24 45.45 -19.42 0.05
N ALA A 25 45.69 -18.83 -1.12
CA ALA A 25 44.62 -18.41 -2.03
C ALA A 25 43.77 -19.60 -2.50
N ILE A 26 44.41 -20.72 -2.85
CA ILE A 26 43.71 -21.96 -3.21
C ILE A 26 42.90 -22.48 -2.02
N ALA A 27 43.49 -22.53 -0.82
CA ALA A 27 42.80 -22.98 0.38
C ALA A 27 41.57 -22.11 0.68
N ILE A 28 41.71 -20.78 0.63
CA ILE A 28 40.61 -19.82 0.78
C ILE A 28 39.51 -20.10 -0.25
N PHE A 29 39.87 -20.29 -1.52
CA PHE A 29 38.89 -20.53 -2.57
C PHE A 29 38.15 -21.87 -2.39
N ILE A 30 38.86 -22.96 -2.10
CA ILE A 30 38.26 -24.29 -1.93
C ILE A 30 37.37 -24.33 -0.69
N ILE A 31 37.88 -23.88 0.46
CA ILE A 31 37.13 -23.85 1.73
C ILE A 31 35.95 -22.89 1.60
N GLY A 32 36.17 -21.71 1.04
CA GLY A 32 35.13 -20.72 0.80
C GLY A 32 34.04 -21.26 -0.11
N LYS A 33 34.39 -21.87 -1.26
CA LYS A 33 33.42 -22.49 -2.17
C LYS A 33 32.60 -23.58 -1.48
N PHE A 34 33.22 -24.40 -0.63
CA PHE A 34 32.52 -25.40 0.16
C PHE A 34 31.51 -24.76 1.11
N ILE A 35 31.93 -23.77 1.91
CA ILE A 35 31.04 -23.03 2.83
C ILE A 35 29.88 -22.36 2.06
N VAL A 36 30.17 -21.68 0.96
CA VAL A 36 29.17 -21.03 0.11
C VAL A 36 28.16 -22.02 -0.43
N SER A 37 28.61 -23.21 -0.85
CA SER A 37 27.69 -24.26 -1.32
C SER A 37 26.77 -24.77 -0.21
N LEU A 38 27.25 -24.82 1.04
CA LEU A 38 26.47 -25.23 2.20
C LEU A 38 25.43 -24.17 2.55
N LEU A 39 25.85 -22.89 2.60
CA LEU A 39 24.97 -21.75 2.89
C LEU A 39 23.90 -21.57 1.80
N ALA A 40 24.27 -21.65 0.53
CA ALA A 40 23.32 -21.55 -0.58
C ALA A 40 22.26 -22.68 -0.51
N LYS A 41 22.67 -23.91 -0.20
CA LYS A 41 21.72 -25.02 0.03
C LYS A 41 20.81 -24.77 1.23
N ALA A 42 21.32 -24.17 2.31
CA ALA A 42 20.51 -23.82 3.47
C ALA A 42 19.47 -22.75 3.13
N ILE A 43 19.86 -21.70 2.40
CA ILE A 43 18.96 -20.66 1.88
C ILE A 43 17.88 -21.28 0.99
N GLY A 44 18.27 -22.10 0.01
CA GLY A 44 17.32 -22.77 -0.89
C GLY A 44 16.33 -23.67 -0.16
N LYS A 45 16.77 -24.41 0.86
CA LYS A 45 15.88 -25.20 1.72
C LYS A 45 14.93 -24.33 2.53
N GLY A 46 15.40 -23.18 3.03
CA GLY A 46 14.57 -22.22 3.76
C GLY A 46 13.46 -21.66 2.89
N VAL A 47 13.80 -21.20 1.69
CA VAL A 47 12.82 -20.66 0.72
C VAL A 47 11.84 -21.75 0.25
N ALA A 48 12.32 -22.96 -0.03
CA ALA A 48 11.41 -24.05 -0.43
C ALA A 48 10.42 -24.44 0.69
N ARG A 49 10.83 -24.31 1.97
CA ARG A 49 9.96 -24.57 3.13
C ARG A 49 8.90 -23.49 3.35
N SER A 50 9.07 -22.29 2.80
CA SER A 50 8.07 -21.21 2.92
C SER A 50 6.91 -21.36 1.94
N GLY A 51 6.83 -22.47 1.18
CA GLY A 51 5.82 -22.67 0.14
C GLY A 51 6.09 -21.90 -1.16
N ALA A 52 7.28 -21.32 -1.30
CA ALA A 52 7.66 -20.61 -2.51
C ALA A 52 7.81 -21.56 -3.71
N ASP A 53 7.54 -21.03 -4.91
CA ASP A 53 7.69 -21.77 -6.16
C ASP A 53 9.14 -22.32 -6.32
N PRO A 54 9.31 -23.58 -6.79
CA PRO A 54 10.63 -24.18 -6.95
C PRO A 54 11.59 -23.38 -7.86
N MET A 55 11.06 -22.67 -8.87
CA MET A 55 11.84 -21.79 -9.74
C MET A 55 12.34 -20.58 -8.96
N LEU A 56 11.50 -19.97 -8.13
CA LEU A 56 11.89 -18.86 -7.26
C LEU A 56 12.96 -19.28 -6.25
N ALA A 57 12.78 -20.44 -5.60
CA ALA A 57 13.77 -20.98 -4.68
C ALA A 57 15.13 -21.21 -5.35
N LYS A 58 15.14 -21.74 -6.58
CA LYS A 58 16.36 -21.93 -7.38
C LYS A 58 16.98 -20.59 -7.78
N PHE A 59 16.18 -19.61 -8.18
CA PHE A 59 16.65 -18.27 -8.57
C PHE A 59 17.35 -17.57 -7.41
N VAL A 60 16.71 -17.50 -6.23
CA VAL A 60 17.29 -16.91 -5.01
C VAL A 60 18.57 -17.63 -4.59
N THR A 61 18.57 -18.96 -4.64
CA THR A 61 19.75 -19.77 -4.31
C THR A 61 20.93 -19.47 -5.24
N ASN A 62 20.67 -19.33 -6.54
CA ASN A 62 21.71 -19.05 -7.53
C ASN A 62 22.29 -17.64 -7.35
N ILE A 63 21.45 -16.63 -7.10
CA ILE A 63 21.91 -15.26 -6.82
C ILE A 63 22.76 -15.24 -5.55
N ALA A 64 22.27 -15.85 -4.47
CA ALA A 64 23.01 -15.92 -3.21
C ALA A 64 24.35 -16.63 -3.37
N TYR A 65 24.38 -17.76 -4.10
CA TYR A 65 25.60 -18.48 -4.43
C TYR A 65 26.60 -17.61 -5.22
N ALA A 66 26.13 -16.94 -6.28
CA ALA A 66 26.97 -16.10 -7.12
C ALA A 66 27.57 -14.91 -6.35
N LEU A 67 26.77 -14.22 -5.54
CA LEU A 67 27.22 -13.11 -4.70
C LEU A 67 28.26 -13.55 -3.67
N MET A 68 27.97 -14.62 -2.91
CA MET A 68 28.91 -15.13 -1.91
C MET A 68 30.20 -15.65 -2.55
N LEU A 69 30.12 -16.35 -3.69
CA LEU A 69 31.29 -16.85 -4.42
C LEU A 69 32.16 -15.70 -4.96
N THR A 70 31.54 -14.59 -5.35
CA THR A 70 32.26 -13.38 -5.78
C THR A 70 33.15 -12.84 -4.65
N PHE A 71 32.63 -12.74 -3.42
CA PHE A 71 33.43 -12.32 -2.26
C PHE A 71 34.57 -13.30 -1.94
N VAL A 72 34.31 -14.62 -1.99
CA VAL A 72 35.35 -15.64 -1.81
C VAL A 72 36.45 -15.52 -2.88
N THR A 73 36.07 -15.25 -4.13
CA THR A 73 37.01 -15.09 -5.25
C THR A 73 37.89 -13.86 -5.05
N ILE A 74 37.29 -12.73 -4.64
CA ILE A 74 38.05 -11.51 -4.32
C ILE A 74 39.01 -11.75 -3.16
N ALA A 75 38.58 -12.44 -2.10
CA ALA A 75 39.45 -12.77 -0.97
C ALA A 75 40.65 -13.63 -1.40
N ALA A 76 40.42 -14.63 -2.26
CA ALA A 76 41.50 -15.46 -2.80
C ALA A 76 42.46 -14.66 -3.70
N ILE A 77 41.96 -13.78 -4.56
CA ILE A 77 42.77 -12.89 -5.42
C ILE A 77 43.60 -11.91 -4.56
N SER A 78 43.01 -11.36 -3.51
CA SER A 78 43.69 -10.46 -2.56
C SER A 78 44.90 -11.15 -1.91
N GLN A 79 44.76 -12.44 -1.57
CA GLN A 79 45.86 -13.22 -0.99
C GLN A 79 47.07 -13.38 -1.93
N LEU A 80 46.87 -13.29 -3.25
CA LEU A 80 47.94 -13.29 -4.24
C LEU A 80 48.71 -11.96 -4.32
N GLY A 81 48.30 -10.94 -3.54
CA GLY A 81 48.90 -9.61 -3.56
C GLY A 81 48.36 -8.70 -4.67
N VAL A 82 47.28 -9.10 -5.35
CA VAL A 82 46.60 -8.27 -6.36
C VAL A 82 45.77 -7.21 -5.65
N GLN A 83 45.86 -5.96 -6.11
CA GLN A 83 45.04 -4.87 -5.57
C GLN A 83 43.57 -5.04 -5.98
N THR A 84 42.73 -5.43 -5.02
CA THR A 84 41.30 -5.72 -5.25
C THR A 84 40.39 -4.51 -5.17
N ALA A 85 40.92 -3.33 -4.84
CA ALA A 85 40.14 -2.10 -4.68
C ALA A 85 39.33 -1.74 -5.94
N SER A 86 39.90 -1.93 -7.14
CA SER A 86 39.20 -1.70 -8.41
C SER A 86 38.04 -2.68 -8.64
N LEU A 87 38.22 -3.96 -8.28
CA LEU A 87 37.15 -4.97 -8.35
C LEU A 87 36.01 -4.64 -7.38
N VAL A 88 36.35 -4.25 -6.15
CA VAL A 88 35.36 -3.83 -5.15
C VAL A 88 34.62 -2.58 -5.62
N ALA A 89 35.30 -1.61 -6.24
CA ALA A 89 34.67 -0.42 -6.79
C ALA A 89 33.66 -0.75 -7.91
N ILE A 90 34.03 -1.64 -8.84
CA ILE A 90 33.13 -2.10 -9.92
C ILE A 90 31.91 -2.82 -9.34
N LEU A 91 32.12 -3.71 -8.37
CA LEU A 91 31.01 -4.39 -7.71
C LEU A 91 30.10 -3.44 -6.93
N GLY A 92 30.68 -2.44 -6.26
CA GLY A 92 29.92 -1.38 -5.59
C GLY A 92 29.05 -0.60 -6.57
N ALA A 93 29.62 -0.19 -7.71
CA ALA A 93 28.89 0.51 -8.76
C ALA A 93 27.77 -0.37 -9.37
N ALA A 94 28.04 -1.65 -9.65
CA ALA A 94 27.04 -2.59 -10.13
C ALA A 94 25.92 -2.80 -9.09
N GLY A 95 26.28 -2.92 -7.81
CA GLY A 95 25.33 -3.05 -6.70
C GLY A 95 24.43 -1.82 -6.56
N LEU A 96 24.99 -0.61 -6.69
CA LEU A 96 24.22 0.63 -6.70
C LEU A 96 23.26 0.67 -7.88
N ALA A 97 23.72 0.32 -9.09
CA ALA A 97 22.87 0.30 -10.28
C ALA A 97 21.69 -0.68 -10.13
N ILE A 98 21.95 -1.89 -9.61
CA ILE A 98 20.90 -2.89 -9.33
C ILE A 98 19.97 -2.37 -8.23
N GLY A 99 20.50 -1.76 -7.16
CA GLY A 99 19.72 -1.19 -6.07
C GLY A 99 18.76 -0.09 -6.53
N LEU A 100 19.25 0.83 -7.37
CA LEU A 100 18.42 1.86 -7.99
C LEU A 100 17.36 1.27 -8.92
N ALA A 101 17.70 0.22 -9.68
CA ALA A 101 16.73 -0.49 -10.52
C ALA A 101 15.63 -1.18 -9.70
N LEU A 102 15.94 -1.62 -8.47
CA LEU A 102 14.99 -2.27 -7.56
C LEU A 102 14.34 -1.33 -6.54
N GLN A 103 14.65 -0.02 -6.57
CA GLN A 103 14.18 0.95 -5.58
C GLN A 103 12.66 0.94 -5.43
N GLY A 104 11.92 0.90 -6.54
CA GLY A 104 10.45 0.86 -6.52
C GLY A 104 9.89 -0.42 -5.88
N SER A 105 10.44 -1.58 -6.22
CA SER A 105 10.03 -2.86 -5.61
C SER A 105 10.33 -2.89 -4.11
N LEU A 106 11.48 -2.34 -3.69
CA LEU A 106 11.85 -2.30 -2.28
C LEU A 106 10.99 -1.31 -1.49
N ALA A 107 10.57 -0.20 -2.10
CA ALA A 107 9.61 0.72 -1.49
C ALA A 107 8.24 0.04 -1.28
N ASN A 108 7.74 -0.70 -2.27
CA ASN A 108 6.51 -1.48 -2.14
C ASN A 108 6.61 -2.56 -1.04
N PHE A 109 7.74 -3.26 -0.96
CA PHE A 109 8.01 -4.23 0.11
C PHE A 109 7.94 -3.57 1.49
N ALA A 110 8.67 -2.47 1.67
CA ALA A 110 8.71 -1.76 2.94
C ALA A 110 7.32 -1.25 3.34
N ALA A 111 6.58 -0.71 2.38
CA ALA A 111 5.21 -0.27 2.60
C ALA A 111 4.29 -1.43 3.01
N GLY A 112 4.37 -2.59 2.36
CA GLY A 112 3.60 -3.78 2.74
C GLY A 112 3.90 -4.24 4.17
N VAL A 113 5.18 -4.30 4.54
CA VAL A 113 5.61 -4.63 5.91
C VAL A 113 5.05 -3.62 6.92
N MET A 114 5.10 -2.32 6.61
CA MET A 114 4.53 -1.27 7.48
C MET A 114 3.01 -1.41 7.63
N THR A 115 2.29 -1.70 6.55
CA THR A 115 0.84 -1.97 6.62
C THR A 115 0.53 -3.16 7.51
N ILE A 116 1.29 -4.24 7.44
CA ILE A 116 1.07 -5.44 8.28
C ILE A 116 1.36 -5.16 9.77
N ILE A 117 2.40 -4.38 10.07
CA ILE A 117 2.81 -4.06 11.44
C ILE A 117 1.87 -3.06 12.09
N PHE A 118 1.63 -1.92 11.43
CA PHE A 118 0.87 -0.81 12.00
C PHE A 118 -0.64 -0.90 11.74
N ARG A 119 -1.06 -1.72 10.76
CA ARG A 119 -2.45 -1.98 10.39
C ARG A 119 -3.30 -0.71 10.28
N PRO A 120 -2.93 0.25 9.41
CA PRO A 120 -3.80 1.39 9.11
C PRO A 120 -5.15 0.96 8.48
N TYR A 121 -5.18 -0.26 7.93
CA TYR A 121 -6.37 -0.97 7.49
C TYR A 121 -6.09 -2.48 7.51
N SER A 122 -7.15 -3.28 7.56
CA SER A 122 -7.11 -4.74 7.57
C SER A 122 -8.01 -5.34 6.49
N VAL A 123 -7.79 -6.62 6.16
CA VAL A 123 -8.68 -7.38 5.28
C VAL A 123 -10.11 -7.33 5.83
N GLY A 124 -11.06 -6.94 4.98
CA GLY A 124 -12.46 -6.72 5.32
C GLY A 124 -12.86 -5.25 5.49
N ASP A 125 -11.91 -4.35 5.72
CA ASP A 125 -12.19 -2.92 5.86
C ASP A 125 -12.57 -2.30 4.52
N VAL A 126 -13.49 -1.34 4.53
CA VAL A 126 -13.76 -0.46 3.38
C VAL A 126 -12.89 0.77 3.53
N VAL A 127 -12.02 1.00 2.55
CA VAL A 127 -11.03 2.08 2.59
C VAL A 127 -11.03 2.86 1.30
N GLU A 128 -10.56 4.10 1.38
CA GLU A 128 -10.10 4.87 0.22
C GLU A 128 -8.59 5.06 0.32
N VAL A 129 -7.87 4.50 -0.65
CA VAL A 129 -6.42 4.60 -0.78
C VAL A 129 -6.06 4.80 -2.24
N ALA A 130 -5.03 5.60 -2.52
CA ALA A 130 -4.63 5.96 -3.89
C ALA A 130 -5.80 6.46 -4.78
N GLY A 131 -6.80 7.12 -4.18
CA GLY A 131 -8.00 7.62 -4.87
C GLY A 131 -9.00 6.54 -5.29
N GLN A 132 -8.90 5.33 -4.73
CA GLN A 132 -9.77 4.20 -5.03
C GLN A 132 -10.48 3.75 -3.76
N THR A 133 -11.81 3.66 -3.81
CA THR A 133 -12.64 3.22 -2.69
C THR A 133 -13.08 1.77 -2.89
N GLY A 134 -12.79 0.90 -1.93
CA GLY A 134 -13.18 -0.51 -2.00
C GLY A 134 -12.95 -1.26 -0.70
N GLN A 135 -13.44 -2.49 -0.64
CA GLN A 135 -13.17 -3.38 0.49
C GLN A 135 -11.80 -4.04 0.32
N VAL A 136 -10.94 -3.99 1.33
CA VAL A 136 -9.65 -4.68 1.35
C VAL A 136 -9.90 -6.18 1.30
N GLU A 137 -9.48 -6.81 0.21
CA GLU A 137 -9.61 -8.25 0.02
C GLU A 137 -8.33 -8.98 0.45
N GLU A 138 -7.17 -8.41 0.14
CA GLU A 138 -5.86 -9.02 0.40
C GLU A 138 -4.79 -7.94 0.57
N VAL A 139 -3.85 -8.18 1.48
CA VAL A 139 -2.64 -7.37 1.64
C VAL A 139 -1.42 -8.28 1.49
N ASP A 140 -0.83 -8.25 0.31
CA ASP A 140 0.40 -8.94 -0.02
C ASP A 140 1.63 -8.11 0.35
N VAL A 141 2.80 -8.72 0.18
CA VAL A 141 4.09 -8.08 0.42
C VAL A 141 4.30 -6.82 -0.44
N PHE A 142 3.85 -6.83 -1.70
CA PHE A 142 4.07 -5.72 -2.63
C PHE A 142 2.81 -4.96 -3.03
N THR A 143 1.63 -5.55 -2.83
CA THR A 143 0.36 -5.03 -3.33
C THR A 143 -0.76 -5.17 -2.31
N THR A 144 -1.73 -4.27 -2.37
CA THR A 144 -3.01 -4.36 -1.68
C THR A 144 -4.09 -4.54 -2.75
N THR A 145 -4.95 -5.54 -2.59
CA THR A 145 -6.08 -5.79 -3.49
C THR A 145 -7.36 -5.28 -2.84
N LEU A 146 -8.07 -4.38 -3.54
CA LEU A 146 -9.41 -3.94 -3.13
C LEU A 146 -10.46 -4.54 -4.05
N ARG A 147 -11.60 -4.90 -3.47
CA ARG A 147 -12.82 -5.27 -4.17
C ARG A 147 -13.77 -4.06 -4.23
N LEU A 148 -14.15 -3.68 -5.44
CA LEU A 148 -15.08 -2.58 -5.67
C LEU A 148 -16.54 -3.03 -5.50
N PRO A 149 -17.49 -2.09 -5.36
CA PRO A 149 -18.93 -2.41 -5.23
C PRO A 149 -19.50 -3.23 -6.40
N ASP A 150 -18.95 -3.09 -7.60
CA ASP A 150 -19.32 -3.85 -8.80
C ASP A 150 -18.66 -5.25 -8.87
N LYS A 151 -17.98 -5.67 -7.80
CA LYS A 151 -17.22 -6.93 -7.67
C LYS A 151 -15.97 -7.02 -8.55
N THR A 152 -15.57 -5.93 -9.21
CA THR A 152 -14.24 -5.88 -9.84
C THR A 152 -13.15 -5.77 -8.76
N LYS A 153 -11.91 -6.13 -9.13
CA LYS A 153 -10.75 -6.03 -8.26
C LYS A 153 -9.77 -5.01 -8.80
N ILE A 154 -9.23 -4.19 -7.92
CA ILE A 154 -8.11 -3.30 -8.21
C ILE A 154 -6.91 -3.71 -7.36
N ILE A 155 -5.75 -3.81 -7.99
CA ILE A 155 -4.49 -4.19 -7.34
C ILE A 155 -3.60 -2.96 -7.30
N ILE A 156 -3.28 -2.50 -6.10
CA ILE A 156 -2.56 -1.25 -5.85
C ILE A 156 -1.18 -1.60 -5.27
N PRO A 157 -0.07 -1.10 -5.85
CA PRO A 157 1.24 -1.23 -5.22
C PRO A 157 1.23 -0.62 -3.81
N ASN A 158 1.76 -1.33 -2.82
CA ASN A 158 1.72 -0.88 -1.42
C ASN A 158 2.39 0.49 -1.21
N GLY A 159 3.47 0.77 -1.97
CA GLY A 159 4.12 2.07 -1.94
C GLY A 159 3.15 3.18 -2.34
N GLN A 160 2.33 2.96 -3.37
CA GLN A 160 1.29 3.91 -3.78
C GLN A 160 0.15 4.01 -2.76
N ALA A 161 -0.22 2.90 -2.11
CA ALA A 161 -1.27 2.89 -1.09
C ALA A 161 -0.89 3.71 0.16
N LEU A 162 0.40 3.75 0.51
CA LEU A 162 0.92 4.52 1.66
C LEU A 162 1.47 5.91 1.31
N ASP A 163 1.55 6.28 0.03
CA ASP A 163 2.10 7.58 -0.40
C ASP A 163 1.18 8.77 -0.06
N GLY A 164 -0.09 8.50 0.24
CA GLY A 164 -1.12 9.51 0.50
C GLY A 164 -1.99 9.23 1.73
N PRO A 165 -3.01 10.06 1.97
CA PRO A 165 -3.96 9.83 3.04
C PRO A 165 -4.73 8.53 2.81
N ILE A 166 -5.00 7.83 3.91
CA ILE A 166 -5.81 6.62 3.96
C ILE A 166 -7.09 6.98 4.70
N THR A 167 -8.24 6.79 4.07
CA THR A 167 -9.53 6.94 4.75
C THR A 167 -10.09 5.55 5.04
N ASN A 168 -10.18 5.16 6.31
CA ASN A 168 -10.85 3.92 6.71
C ASN A 168 -12.30 4.23 7.09
N PHE A 169 -13.25 3.64 6.37
CA PHE A 169 -14.68 3.84 6.63
C PHE A 169 -15.26 2.82 7.61
N THR A 170 -14.53 1.75 7.92
CA THR A 170 -15.01 0.62 8.73
C THR A 170 -14.62 0.75 10.20
N GLU A 171 -13.40 1.18 10.49
CA GLU A 171 -12.81 1.12 11.84
C GLU A 171 -13.57 1.92 12.91
N ALA A 172 -14.18 3.05 12.52
CA ALA A 172 -14.98 3.86 13.44
C ALA A 172 -16.35 3.24 13.82
N GLY A 173 -16.78 2.18 13.13
CA GLY A 173 -18.04 1.46 13.36
C GLY A 173 -19.29 2.20 12.91
N ASP A 174 -19.52 3.39 13.46
CA ASP A 174 -20.67 4.24 13.16
C ASP A 174 -20.26 5.39 12.23
N ARG A 175 -21.08 5.65 11.21
CA ARG A 175 -20.80 6.64 10.18
C ARG A 175 -21.96 7.62 10.03
N ARG A 176 -21.63 8.91 10.03
CA ARG A 176 -22.58 9.98 9.75
C ARG A 176 -22.76 10.18 8.25
N MET A 177 -24.00 10.24 7.82
CA MET A 177 -24.39 10.59 6.45
C MET A 177 -24.58 12.11 6.31
N ASN A 178 -24.52 12.62 5.09
CA ASN A 178 -24.94 13.98 4.74
C ASN A 178 -25.90 13.89 3.56
N LEU A 179 -27.20 13.89 3.83
CA LEU A 179 -28.24 13.85 2.81
C LEU A 179 -28.74 15.28 2.57
N ALA A 180 -28.72 15.72 1.31
CA ALA A 180 -29.21 17.04 0.92
C ALA A 180 -30.69 16.97 0.52
N VAL A 181 -31.50 17.88 1.07
CA VAL A 181 -32.95 17.93 0.84
C VAL A 181 -33.35 19.39 0.63
N GLY A 182 -33.89 19.73 -0.54
CA GLY A 182 -34.42 21.07 -0.82
C GLY A 182 -35.91 21.16 -0.50
N ILE A 183 -36.31 22.18 0.25
CA ILE A 183 -37.72 22.55 0.45
C ILE A 183 -38.00 23.91 -0.22
N SER A 184 -39.26 24.17 -0.53
CA SER A 184 -39.67 25.43 -1.15
C SER A 184 -39.51 26.60 -0.16
N TYR A 185 -39.33 27.82 -0.68
CA TYR A 185 -39.10 29.00 0.16
C TYR A 185 -40.29 29.38 1.07
N ASP A 186 -41.49 28.98 0.67
CA ASP A 186 -42.74 29.12 1.41
C ASP A 186 -42.95 28.03 2.46
N ALA A 187 -42.18 26.93 2.41
CA ALA A 187 -42.30 25.85 3.38
C ALA A 187 -41.80 26.26 4.77
N ASN A 188 -42.51 25.79 5.81
CA ASN A 188 -42.09 26.00 7.19
C ASN A 188 -40.89 25.09 7.52
N ILE A 189 -39.73 25.70 7.78
CA ILE A 189 -38.47 24.99 8.07
C ILE A 189 -38.59 24.11 9.32
N GLN A 190 -39.29 24.57 10.36
CA GLN A 190 -39.44 23.83 11.61
C GLN A 190 -40.32 22.60 11.41
N GLU A 191 -41.42 22.74 10.65
CA GLU A 191 -42.29 21.62 10.30
C GLU A 191 -41.55 20.59 9.44
N ALA A 192 -40.84 21.03 8.40
CA ALA A 192 -40.02 20.15 7.56
C ALA A 192 -38.97 19.38 8.37
N ARG A 193 -38.29 20.06 9.31
CA ARG A 193 -37.33 19.44 10.22
C ARG A 193 -37.97 18.31 11.03
N GLU A 194 -39.13 18.57 11.63
CA GLU A 194 -39.83 17.59 12.47
C GLU A 194 -40.33 16.39 11.67
N VAL A 195 -40.88 16.62 10.47
CA VAL A 195 -41.31 15.56 9.55
C VAL A 195 -40.14 14.67 9.15
N ILE A 196 -39.02 15.27 8.74
CA ILE A 196 -37.80 14.54 8.37
C ILE A 196 -37.29 13.70 9.54
N LEU A 197 -37.14 14.30 10.73
CA LEU A 197 -36.64 13.60 11.92
C LEU A 197 -37.54 12.42 12.31
N LYS A 198 -38.87 12.62 12.28
CA LYS A 198 -39.84 11.54 12.55
C LYS A 198 -39.80 10.44 11.49
N ALA A 199 -39.53 10.79 10.24
CA ALA A 199 -39.45 9.82 9.15
C ALA A 199 -38.20 8.95 9.31
N ILE A 200 -37.02 9.55 9.44
CA ILE A 200 -35.75 8.79 9.53
C ILE A 200 -35.63 7.98 10.82
N ALA A 201 -36.26 8.41 11.91
CA ALA A 201 -36.28 7.66 13.18
C ALA A 201 -37.02 6.31 13.09
N LYS A 202 -37.80 6.08 12.01
CA LYS A 202 -38.48 4.81 11.74
C LYS A 202 -37.68 3.86 10.84
N SER A 203 -36.47 4.24 10.44
CA SER A 203 -35.60 3.39 9.61
C SER A 203 -34.75 2.49 10.49
N ASP A 204 -34.68 1.20 10.15
CA ASP A 204 -33.86 0.21 10.87
C ASP A 204 -32.35 0.48 10.73
N TYR A 205 -31.95 1.33 9.78
CA TYR A 205 -30.56 1.69 9.55
C TYR A 205 -30.06 2.83 10.46
N VAL A 206 -30.97 3.65 11.01
CA VAL A 206 -30.60 4.87 11.73
C VAL A 206 -30.39 4.56 13.20
N LEU A 207 -29.21 4.93 13.71
CA LEU A 207 -28.88 4.81 15.12
C LEU A 207 -29.61 5.90 15.93
N GLU A 208 -30.14 5.51 17.09
CA GLU A 208 -30.73 6.46 18.04
C GLU A 208 -29.66 7.35 18.70
N SER A 209 -28.48 6.80 18.94
CA SER A 209 -27.33 7.49 19.50
C SER A 209 -26.09 7.20 18.64
N PRO A 210 -25.41 8.22 18.10
CA PRO A 210 -25.72 9.65 18.25
C PRO A 210 -26.98 10.07 17.49
N ALA A 211 -27.69 11.08 18.03
CA ALA A 211 -28.92 11.58 17.42
C ALA A 211 -28.68 12.21 16.04
N ALA A 212 -29.62 11.99 15.12
CA ALA A 212 -29.63 12.64 13.82
C ALA A 212 -29.85 14.16 13.96
N THR A 213 -29.25 14.94 13.05
CA THR A 213 -29.44 16.40 13.01
C THR A 213 -29.97 16.84 11.65
N VAL A 214 -30.82 17.87 11.64
CA VAL A 214 -31.38 18.46 10.42
C VAL A 214 -31.29 19.98 10.54
N GLY A 215 -30.57 20.61 9.60
CA GLY A 215 -30.35 22.06 9.60
C GLY A 215 -30.33 22.63 8.19
N VAL A 216 -30.64 23.93 8.08
CA VAL A 216 -30.47 24.70 6.83
C VAL A 216 -28.98 24.89 6.60
N THR A 217 -28.51 24.48 5.43
CA THR A 217 -27.11 24.66 5.02
C THR A 217 -26.93 25.72 3.97
N GLU A 218 -27.97 26.02 3.19
CA GLU A 218 -27.91 27.01 2.11
C GLU A 218 -29.32 27.54 1.78
N LEU A 219 -29.40 28.83 1.43
CA LEU A 219 -30.55 29.44 0.77
C LEU A 219 -30.22 29.51 -0.72
N GLY A 220 -30.62 28.49 -1.49
CA GLY A 220 -30.25 28.32 -2.89
C GLY A 220 -31.19 29.06 -3.85
N ASP A 221 -30.88 29.04 -5.14
CA ASP A 221 -31.62 29.81 -6.15
C ASP A 221 -33.13 29.48 -6.21
N ASN A 222 -33.48 28.23 -5.93
CA ASN A 222 -34.86 27.72 -6.08
C ASN A 222 -35.40 27.04 -4.82
N SER A 223 -34.57 26.84 -3.79
CA SER A 223 -34.90 26.05 -2.60
C SER A 223 -34.15 26.51 -1.36
N VAL A 224 -34.75 26.27 -0.19
CA VAL A 224 -34.03 26.24 1.09
C VAL A 224 -33.43 24.85 1.25
N ASN A 225 -32.11 24.76 1.24
CA ASN A 225 -31.38 23.49 1.29
C ASN A 225 -31.15 23.09 2.75
N LEU A 226 -31.71 21.94 3.12
CA LEU A 226 -31.49 21.27 4.38
C LEU A 226 -30.42 20.19 4.21
N THR A 227 -29.59 19.99 5.22
CA THR A 227 -28.75 18.79 5.35
C THR A 227 -29.23 17.95 6.52
N VAL A 228 -29.54 16.70 6.21
CA VAL A 228 -29.98 15.66 7.14
C VAL A 228 -28.78 14.77 7.44
N ARG A 229 -28.43 14.64 8.72
CA ARG A 229 -27.23 13.93 9.18
C ARG A 229 -27.57 12.78 10.14
N PRO A 230 -28.13 11.68 9.64
CA PRO A 230 -28.31 10.46 10.42
C PRO A 230 -26.98 9.74 10.61
N TRP A 231 -26.93 8.91 11.64
CA TRP A 231 -25.84 7.96 11.88
C TRP A 231 -26.33 6.55 11.56
N ALA A 232 -25.49 5.75 10.89
CA ALA A 232 -25.75 4.33 10.64
C ALA A 232 -24.47 3.52 10.85
N LYS A 233 -24.59 2.19 10.87
CA LYS A 233 -23.41 1.32 10.79
C LYS A 233 -22.69 1.54 9.45
N ALA A 234 -21.36 1.51 9.47
CA ALA A 234 -20.53 1.71 8.28
C ALA A 234 -20.90 0.75 7.14
N ALA A 235 -21.22 -0.51 7.48
CA ALA A 235 -21.62 -1.54 6.52
C ALA A 235 -22.94 -1.22 5.81
N ASP A 236 -23.88 -0.59 6.52
CA ASP A 236 -25.21 -0.28 6.01
C ASP A 236 -25.30 1.07 5.30
N HIS A 237 -24.26 1.90 5.40
CA HIS A 237 -24.24 3.26 4.89
C HIS A 237 -24.76 3.41 3.43
N PRO A 238 -24.39 2.54 2.46
CA PRO A 238 -24.91 2.63 1.10
C PRO A 238 -26.43 2.39 1.02
N ALA A 239 -26.92 1.34 1.68
CA ALA A 239 -28.35 1.00 1.69
C ALA A 239 -29.18 2.06 2.43
N ALA A 240 -28.68 2.49 3.59
CA ALA A 240 -29.28 3.53 4.41
C ALA A 240 -29.45 4.84 3.63
N SER A 241 -28.42 5.26 2.87
CA SER A 241 -28.48 6.52 2.11
C SER A 241 -29.62 6.53 1.07
N LEU A 242 -29.85 5.40 0.40
CA LEU A 242 -30.91 5.27 -0.60
C LEU A 242 -32.29 5.24 0.04
N GLU A 243 -32.46 4.38 1.05
CA GLU A 243 -33.72 4.19 1.76
C GLU A 243 -34.18 5.48 2.45
N LEU A 244 -33.26 6.19 3.11
CA LEU A 244 -33.60 7.40 3.85
C LEU A 244 -34.00 8.55 2.91
N LEU A 245 -33.37 8.68 1.74
CA LEU A 245 -33.77 9.70 0.77
C LEU A 245 -35.19 9.46 0.24
N GLU A 246 -35.53 8.21 -0.09
CA GLU A 246 -36.88 7.84 -0.52
C GLU A 246 -37.90 8.08 0.60
N ARG A 247 -37.58 7.66 1.83
CA ARG A 247 -38.43 7.87 2.99
C ARG A 247 -38.67 9.34 3.30
N ILE A 248 -37.63 10.17 3.22
CA ILE A 248 -37.75 11.62 3.41
C ILE A 248 -38.69 12.21 2.35
N LYS A 249 -38.55 11.79 1.08
CA LYS A 249 -39.40 12.27 0.00
C LYS A 249 -40.88 11.98 0.27
N VAL A 250 -41.21 10.73 0.61
CA VAL A 250 -42.59 10.31 0.91
C VAL A 250 -43.16 11.09 2.09
N ALA A 251 -42.38 11.25 3.16
CA ALA A 251 -42.85 11.97 4.36
C ALA A 251 -43.13 13.46 4.10
N LEU A 252 -42.30 14.12 3.29
CA LEU A 252 -42.52 15.51 2.90
C LEU A 252 -43.78 15.67 2.04
N ASP A 253 -44.02 14.73 1.12
CA ASP A 253 -45.24 14.74 0.28
C ASP A 253 -46.52 14.57 1.10
N GLU A 254 -46.52 13.62 2.05
CA GLU A 254 -47.65 13.38 2.96
C GLU A 254 -47.94 14.62 3.83
N ALA A 255 -46.90 15.34 4.24
CA ALA A 255 -46.99 16.59 4.97
C ALA A 255 -47.29 17.81 4.08
N LYS A 256 -47.41 17.63 2.76
CA LYS A 256 -47.63 18.71 1.76
C LYS A 256 -46.54 19.78 1.79
N ILE A 257 -45.31 19.39 2.11
CA ILE A 257 -44.15 20.27 2.10
C ILE A 257 -43.57 20.26 0.69
N GLY A 258 -43.59 21.41 0.04
CA GLY A 258 -43.17 21.56 -1.35
C GLY A 258 -41.68 21.26 -1.53
N ILE A 259 -41.36 20.42 -2.51
CA ILE A 259 -40.02 20.28 -3.07
C ILE A 259 -40.04 21.02 -4.42
N PRO A 260 -39.35 22.16 -4.54
CA PRO A 260 -39.56 23.08 -5.65
C PRO A 260 -38.93 22.54 -6.94
N TYR A 261 -39.64 22.75 -8.04
CA TYR A 261 -39.02 22.73 -9.37
C TYR A 261 -38.16 23.99 -9.55
N PRO A 262 -37.24 24.01 -10.53
CA PRO A 262 -36.57 25.25 -10.94
C PRO A 262 -37.59 26.37 -11.19
N GLN A 263 -37.41 27.50 -10.53
CA GLN A 263 -38.27 28.69 -10.61
C GLN A 263 -37.65 29.71 -11.58
N ARG A 264 -38.51 30.50 -12.21
CA ARG A 264 -38.08 31.61 -13.07
C ARG A 264 -39.11 32.71 -13.09
N ASP A 265 -38.70 33.91 -12.69
CA ASP A 265 -39.52 35.10 -12.85
C ASP A 265 -39.40 35.62 -14.30
N VAL A 266 -40.55 35.81 -14.95
CA VAL A 266 -40.65 36.29 -16.33
C VAL A 266 -41.46 37.58 -16.35
N HIS A 267 -40.80 38.68 -16.71
CA HIS A 267 -41.44 39.98 -16.90
C HIS A 267 -41.76 40.18 -18.38
N ILE A 268 -43.05 40.15 -18.75
CA ILE A 268 -43.52 40.37 -20.13
C ILE A 268 -43.95 41.83 -20.27
N TYR A 269 -43.31 42.55 -21.20
CA TYR A 269 -43.64 43.95 -21.51
C TYR A 269 -44.34 44.02 -22.86
N ASN A 270 -45.64 44.30 -22.87
CA ASN A 270 -46.40 44.56 -24.09
C ASN A 270 -46.27 46.05 -24.44
N HIS A 271 -45.81 46.33 -25.66
CA HIS A 271 -45.73 47.68 -26.24
C HIS A 271 -47.01 48.00 -27.01
#